data_AF-A0AA94HQN1-F1
#
_entry.id   AF-A0AA94HQN1-F1
#
_cell.length_a   1.000
_cell.length_b   1.000
_cell.length_c   1.000
_cell.angle_alpha   90.00
_cell.angle_beta   90.00
_cell.angle_gamma   90.00
#
_symmetry.space_group_name_H-M   'P 1'
#
loop_
_entity.id
_entity.type
_entity.pdbx_description
1 polymer ?
#
loop_
_entity_poly.entity_id
_entity_poly.type
_entity_poly.pdbx_seq_one_letter_code
_entity_poly.pdbx_strand_id
1 'polypeptide(L)'
;MRLPYHIRNLQRIEGGIRQPGVMLALRMVVGVGAAPGDFFQRLLEGDVTQSLCPAEQPSGPVPVMYHPPEVEEDTKCLFGPLLAQARAAGGVSQTAMAKTAEYNLRNVNAVEKGRQEPGVMSALALVAATGVDIREFFNNLSEFSGLYFEE
;
A
#
# COMPACT_ATOMS: atom_id res chain seq x y z
N MET A 1 23.66 0.85 -0.02
CA MET A 1 22.51 0.75 -0.94
C MET A 1 22.42 1.99 -1.81
N ARG A 2 22.53 1.85 -3.13
CA ARG A 2 22.21 2.93 -4.09
C ARG A 2 20.84 2.59 -4.67
N LEU A 3 19.80 3.34 -4.31
CA LEU A 3 18.51 3.24 -4.97
C LEU A 3 18.73 3.48 -6.47
N PRO A 4 18.36 2.57 -7.39
CA PRO A 4 18.41 2.81 -8.83
C PRO A 4 17.26 3.75 -9.22
N TYR A 5 17.29 4.97 -8.68
CA TYR A 5 16.29 6.00 -8.89
C TYR A 5 16.98 7.25 -9.40
N HIS A 6 16.50 7.78 -10.53
CA HIS A 6 17.06 9.01 -11.08
C HIS A 6 16.88 10.16 -10.08
N ILE A 7 17.96 10.89 -9.78
CA ILE A 7 17.98 12.03 -8.85
C ILE A 7 16.87 13.05 -9.13
N ARG A 8 16.57 13.31 -10.41
CA ARG A 8 15.46 14.20 -10.80
C ARG A 8 14.08 13.72 -10.31
N ASN A 9 13.85 12.41 -10.24
CA ASN A 9 12.59 11.89 -9.71
C ASN A 9 12.52 12.06 -8.19
N LEU A 10 13.64 11.91 -7.48
CA LEU A 10 13.72 12.16 -6.05
C LEU A 10 13.45 13.64 -5.73
N GLN A 11 14.09 14.56 -6.46
CA GLN A 11 13.84 16.00 -6.32
C GLN A 11 12.37 16.39 -6.56
N ARG A 12 11.69 15.71 -7.50
CA ARG A 12 10.25 15.92 -7.73
C ARG A 12 9.38 15.38 -6.61
N ILE A 13 9.81 14.30 -5.95
CA ILE A 13 9.12 13.77 -4.77
C ILE A 13 9.32 14.72 -3.59
N GLU A 14 10.56 15.13 -3.32
CA GLU A 14 10.90 16.08 -2.26
C GLU A 14 10.21 17.44 -2.45
N GLY A 15 10.10 17.91 -3.69
CA GLY A 15 9.38 19.13 -4.04
C GLY A 15 7.86 19.00 -4.08
N GLY A 16 7.28 17.85 -3.73
CA GLY A 16 5.83 17.61 -3.73
C GLY A 16 5.16 17.54 -5.11
N ILE A 17 5.94 17.55 -6.19
CA ILE A 17 5.46 17.52 -7.58
C ILE A 17 4.98 16.12 -7.98
N ARG A 18 5.45 15.08 -7.30
CA ARG A 18 5.14 13.69 -7.62
C ARG A 18 5.11 12.83 -6.36
N GLN A 19 4.11 11.98 -6.24
CA GLN A 19 4.12 10.93 -5.22
C GLN A 19 5.04 9.77 -5.61
N PRO A 20 5.80 9.20 -4.65
CA PRO A 20 6.52 7.95 -4.89
C PRO A 20 5.53 6.79 -5.12
N GLY A 21 6.01 5.75 -5.81
CA GLY A 21 5.35 4.44 -5.76
C GLY A 21 5.43 3.87 -4.33
N VAL A 22 4.45 3.04 -3.96
CA VAL A 22 4.36 2.49 -2.60
C VAL A 22 5.61 1.70 -2.17
N MET A 23 6.25 0.96 -3.08
CA MET A 23 7.46 0.19 -2.78
C MET A 23 8.69 1.07 -2.62
N LEU A 24 8.75 2.19 -3.33
CA LEU A 24 9.80 3.19 -3.09
C LEU A 24 9.59 3.87 -1.74
N ALA A 25 8.36 4.28 -1.42
CA ALA A 25 8.03 4.88 -0.14
C ALA A 25 8.40 3.93 1.02
N LEU A 26 8.01 2.66 0.91
CA LEU A 26 8.35 1.62 1.88
C LEU A 26 9.86 1.50 2.10
N ARG A 27 10.64 1.40 1.01
CA ARG A 27 12.11 1.35 1.08
C ARG A 27 12.73 2.59 1.70
N MET A 28 12.19 3.78 1.42
CA MET A 28 12.65 5.03 2.05
C MET A 28 12.39 5.02 3.56
N VAL A 29 11.20 4.59 3.99
CA VAL A 29 10.82 4.50 5.41
C VAL A 29 11.75 3.54 6.16
N VAL A 30 11.99 2.34 5.61
CA VAL A 30 12.96 1.38 6.17
C VAL A 30 14.37 1.97 6.17
N GLY A 31 14.77 2.63 5.08
CA GLY A 31 16.09 3.22 4.92
C GLY A 31 16.42 4.34 5.92
N VAL A 32 15.40 5.02 6.47
CA VAL A 32 15.57 6.01 7.56
C VAL A 32 15.40 5.40 8.95
N GLY A 33 15.27 4.08 9.05
CA GLY A 33 15.12 3.36 10.32
C GLY A 33 13.74 3.51 10.98
N ALA A 34 12.72 3.92 10.23
CA ALA A 34 11.36 4.02 10.72
C ALA A 34 10.61 2.70 10.52
N ALA A 35 9.71 2.38 11.46
CA ALA A 35 8.83 1.21 11.35
C ALA A 35 7.75 1.48 10.26
N PRO A 36 7.66 0.64 9.20
CA PRO A 36 6.72 0.84 8.11
C PRO A 36 5.27 0.98 8.54
N GLY A 37 4.74 0.04 9.32
CA GLY A 37 3.35 0.07 9.76
C GLY A 37 3.02 1.35 10.53
N ASP A 38 3.88 1.75 11.45
CA ASP A 38 3.70 2.98 12.24
C ASP A 38 3.70 4.24 11.37
N PHE A 39 4.57 4.27 10.35
CA PHE A 39 4.63 5.40 9.43
C PHE A 39 3.34 5.51 8.61
N PHE A 40 2.88 4.42 7.99
CA PHE A 40 1.69 4.44 7.13
C PHE A 40 0.39 4.64 7.92
N GLN A 41 0.32 4.13 9.15
CA GLN A 41 -0.79 4.43 10.07
C GLN A 41 -0.86 5.94 10.37
N ARG A 42 0.27 6.56 10.75
CA ARG A 42 0.31 8.02 10.98
C ARG A 42 0.04 8.82 9.71
N LEU A 43 0.50 8.33 8.56
CA LEU A 43 0.23 8.97 7.27
C LEU A 43 -1.27 8.98 6.97
N LEU A 44 -2.00 7.89 7.27
CA LEU A 44 -3.45 7.85 7.14
C LEU A 44 -4.12 8.81 8.12
N GLU A 45 -3.72 8.80 9.40
CA GLU A 45 -4.29 9.69 10.42
C GLU A 45 -4.09 11.18 10.09
N GLY A 46 -2.92 11.53 9.55
CA GLY A 46 -2.60 12.88 9.09
C GLY A 46 -3.37 13.32 7.84
N ASP A 47 -3.85 12.38 7.03
CA ASP A 47 -4.67 12.63 5.84
C ASP A 47 -6.18 12.67 6.19
N VAL A 48 -6.64 11.76 7.04
CA VAL A 48 -8.04 11.66 7.52
C VAL A 48 -8.43 12.87 8.37
N THR A 49 -7.48 13.49 9.08
CA THR A 49 -7.75 14.75 9.81
C THR A 49 -8.08 15.94 8.89
N GLN A 50 -7.92 15.80 7.56
CA GLN A 50 -8.31 16.82 6.58
C GLN A 50 -9.58 16.49 5.79
N SER A 51 -10.07 15.25 5.81
CA SER A 51 -11.22 14.86 4.97
C SER A 51 -12.02 13.72 5.58
N LEU A 52 -13.30 14.02 5.86
CA LEU A 52 -14.44 13.13 6.16
C LEU A 52 -14.92 13.05 7.62
N CYS A 53 -16.23 13.29 7.76
CA CYS A 53 -17.06 12.97 8.91
C CYS A 53 -17.06 11.45 9.18
N PRO A 54 -17.12 11.01 10.45
CA PRO A 54 -17.06 9.59 10.79
C PRO A 54 -18.39 8.92 10.41
N ALA A 55 -18.42 8.27 9.25
CA ALA A 55 -19.42 7.23 9.00
C ALA A 55 -19.03 5.98 9.80
N GLU A 56 -20.03 5.39 10.46
CA GLU A 56 -19.95 4.24 11.38
C GLU A 56 -18.85 3.23 11.00
N GLN A 57 -17.70 3.32 11.70
CA GLN A 57 -16.65 2.33 11.57
C GLN A 57 -17.06 1.05 12.32
N PRO A 58 -16.94 -0.14 11.71
CA PRO A 58 -17.19 -1.40 12.39
C PRO A 58 -16.24 -1.60 13.58
N SER A 59 -16.62 -2.51 14.47
CA SER A 59 -15.90 -2.90 15.69
C SER A 59 -14.50 -3.46 15.40
N GLY A 60 -13.50 -2.58 15.38
CA GLY A 60 -12.09 -2.94 15.25
C GLY A 60 -11.65 -3.32 13.83
N PRO A 61 -10.33 -3.27 13.54
CA PRO A 61 -9.80 -3.69 12.25
C PRO A 61 -10.01 -5.19 12.02
N VAL A 62 -10.25 -5.58 10.76
CA VAL A 62 -10.39 -6.99 10.38
C VAL A 62 -9.03 -7.68 10.44
N PRO A 63 -8.87 -8.78 11.21
CA PRO A 63 -7.62 -9.51 11.27
C PRO A 63 -7.36 -10.25 9.95
N VAL A 64 -6.10 -10.25 9.49
CA VAL A 64 -5.69 -10.94 8.27
C VAL A 64 -4.48 -11.81 8.55
N MET A 65 -4.59 -13.10 8.28
CA MET A 65 -3.44 -13.99 8.25
C MET A 65 -2.76 -13.88 6.88
N TYR A 66 -1.79 -12.98 6.75
CA TYR A 66 -1.06 -12.78 5.51
C TYR A 66 -0.10 -13.95 5.23
N HIS A 67 -0.04 -14.34 3.96
CA HIS A 67 0.89 -15.36 3.47
C HIS A 67 1.82 -14.74 2.42
N PRO A 68 3.08 -15.20 2.34
CA PRO A 68 3.97 -14.83 1.24
C PRO A 68 3.29 -15.12 -0.10
N PRO A 69 3.13 -14.12 -0.99
CA PRO A 69 2.47 -14.33 -2.27
C PRO A 69 3.32 -15.16 -3.22
N GLU A 70 2.65 -15.95 -4.06
CA GLU A 70 3.30 -16.55 -5.22
C GLU A 70 3.64 -15.45 -6.23
N VAL A 71 4.91 -15.37 -6.63
CA VAL A 71 5.41 -14.39 -7.58
C VAL A 71 5.33 -14.98 -8.98
N GLU A 72 4.37 -14.52 -9.78
CA GLU A 72 4.32 -14.83 -11.22
C GLU A 72 5.42 -14.05 -11.97
N GLU A 73 5.86 -14.54 -13.15
CA GLU A 73 6.93 -13.90 -13.95
C GLU A 73 6.69 -12.42 -14.27
N ASP A 74 5.43 -11.96 -14.33
CA ASP A 74 5.07 -10.58 -14.64
C ASP A 74 4.76 -9.70 -13.40
N THR A 75 4.93 -10.26 -12.20
CA THR A 75 4.73 -9.56 -10.93
C THR A 75 5.84 -8.53 -10.71
N LYS A 76 5.48 -7.25 -10.70
CA LYS A 76 6.41 -6.13 -10.46
C LYS A 76 6.42 -5.64 -9.02
N CYS A 77 5.39 -5.98 -8.25
CA CYS A 77 5.15 -5.41 -6.93
C CYS A 77 4.28 -6.35 -6.07
N LEU A 78 4.73 -6.66 -4.86
CA LEU A 78 4.02 -7.53 -3.90
C LEU A 78 2.84 -6.83 -3.21
N PHE A 79 2.73 -5.51 -3.30
CA PHE A 79 1.59 -4.76 -2.75
C PHE A 79 0.26 -5.32 -3.24
N GLY A 80 0.18 -5.61 -4.54
CA GLY A 80 -1.02 -6.12 -5.20
C GLY A 80 -1.53 -7.43 -4.63
N PRO A 81 -0.71 -8.50 -4.66
CA PRO A 81 -1.11 -9.78 -4.12
C PRO A 81 -1.45 -9.73 -2.61
N LEU A 82 -0.77 -8.90 -1.82
CA LEU A 82 -1.13 -8.68 -0.41
C LEU A 82 -2.48 -7.96 -0.28
N LEU A 83 -2.72 -6.94 -1.11
CA LEU A 83 -4.00 -6.23 -1.14
C LEU A 83 -5.15 -7.19 -1.47
N ALA A 84 -4.94 -8.15 -2.38
CA ALA A 84 -5.96 -9.15 -2.70
C ALA A 84 -6.32 -10.02 -1.48
N GLN A 85 -5.33 -10.40 -0.65
CA GLN A 85 -5.56 -11.13 0.61
C GLN A 85 -6.34 -10.27 1.61
N ALA A 86 -5.92 -9.01 1.82
CA ALA A 86 -6.60 -8.05 2.68
C ALA A 86 -8.06 -7.84 2.28
N ARG A 87 -8.29 -7.62 0.98
CA ARG A 87 -9.62 -7.44 0.41
C ARG A 87 -10.50 -8.67 0.63
N ALA A 88 -9.96 -9.87 0.42
CA ALA A 88 -10.68 -11.12 0.64
C ALA A 88 -11.08 -11.31 2.11
N ALA A 89 -10.17 -11.02 3.05
CA ALA A 89 -10.44 -11.07 4.49
C ALA A 89 -11.51 -10.06 4.92
N GLY A 90 -11.47 -8.84 4.38
CA GLY A 90 -12.50 -7.82 4.60
C GLY A 90 -13.83 -8.09 3.91
N GLY A 91 -13.96 -9.14 3.10
CA GLY A 91 -15.17 -9.44 2.34
C GLY A 91 -15.54 -8.37 1.30
N VAL A 92 -14.56 -7.59 0.83
CA VAL A 92 -14.79 -6.44 -0.05
C VAL A 92 -14.64 -6.87 -1.53
N SER A 93 -15.52 -6.41 -2.41
CA SER A 93 -15.35 -6.63 -3.86
C SER A 93 -14.36 -5.62 -4.46
N GLN A 94 -13.70 -5.96 -5.58
CA GLN A 94 -12.83 -4.99 -6.27
C GLN A 94 -13.56 -3.68 -6.60
N THR A 95 -14.84 -3.77 -7.01
CA THR A 95 -15.69 -2.60 -7.29
C THR A 95 -15.94 -1.74 -6.05
N ALA A 96 -16.27 -2.37 -4.92
CA ALA A 96 -16.50 -1.65 -3.67
C ALA A 96 -15.21 -0.97 -3.19
N MET A 97 -14.09 -1.70 -3.18
CA MET A 97 -12.78 -1.16 -2.81
C MET A 97 -12.37 0.01 -3.71
N ALA A 98 -12.51 -0.14 -5.04
CA ALA A 98 -12.20 0.91 -6.00
C ALA A 98 -13.03 2.17 -5.74
N LYS A 99 -14.33 2.02 -5.47
CA LYS A 99 -15.23 3.13 -5.19
C LYS A 99 -14.85 3.85 -3.91
N THR A 100 -14.59 3.12 -2.83
CA THR A 100 -14.20 3.70 -1.53
C THR A 100 -12.84 4.38 -1.59
N ALA A 101 -11.89 3.82 -2.34
CA ALA A 101 -10.54 4.37 -2.50
C ALA A 101 -10.44 5.45 -3.60
N GLU A 102 -11.55 5.83 -4.24
CA GLU A 102 -11.59 6.71 -5.41
C GLU A 102 -10.59 6.30 -6.51
N TYR A 103 -10.43 5.00 -6.70
CA TYR A 103 -9.45 4.41 -7.61
C TYR A 103 -10.12 3.87 -8.88
N ASN A 104 -9.43 3.93 -10.01
CA ASN A 104 -9.96 3.42 -11.26
C ASN A 104 -10.07 1.88 -11.21
N LEU A 105 -11.30 1.35 -11.30
CA LEU A 105 -11.58 -0.09 -11.26
C LEU A 105 -10.79 -0.89 -12.31
N ARG A 106 -10.57 -0.33 -13.51
CA ARG A 106 -9.78 -1.00 -14.57
C ARG A 106 -8.36 -1.31 -14.11
N ASN A 107 -7.81 -0.45 -13.25
CA ASN A 107 -6.45 -0.57 -12.74
C ASN A 107 -6.38 -1.48 -11.50
N VAL A 108 -7.47 -1.69 -10.76
CA VAL A 108 -7.48 -2.55 -9.56
C VAL A 108 -7.04 -3.97 -9.88
N ASN A 109 -7.52 -4.55 -10.99
CA ASN A 109 -7.10 -5.90 -11.38
C ASN A 109 -5.59 -5.97 -11.68
N ALA A 110 -5.05 -4.97 -12.39
CA ALA A 110 -3.62 -4.91 -12.68
C ALA A 110 -2.78 -4.68 -11.40
N VAL A 111 -3.32 -3.92 -10.44
CA VAL A 111 -2.71 -3.74 -9.12
C VAL A 111 -2.72 -5.05 -8.36
N GLU A 112 -3.85 -5.72 -8.17
CA GLU A 112 -3.94 -6.98 -7.39
C GLU A 112 -3.06 -8.11 -7.96
N LYS A 113 -2.88 -8.16 -9.29
CA LYS A 113 -1.94 -9.08 -9.95
C LYS A 113 -0.47 -8.67 -9.84
N GLY A 114 -0.16 -7.57 -9.15
CA GLY A 114 1.19 -7.03 -9.02
C GLY A 114 1.80 -6.45 -10.31
N ARG A 115 1.01 -6.34 -11.39
CA ARG A 115 1.48 -5.85 -12.71
C ARG A 115 1.62 -4.33 -12.77
N GLN A 116 0.93 -3.63 -11.86
CA GLN A 116 0.98 -2.18 -11.71
C GLN A 116 1.22 -1.80 -10.24
N GLU A 117 2.26 -1.00 -10.00
CA GLU A 117 2.51 -0.41 -8.69
C GLU A 117 1.70 0.90 -8.55
N PRO A 118 0.84 1.04 -7.52
CA PRO A 118 0.16 2.30 -7.23
C PRO A 118 1.09 3.33 -6.58
N GLY A 119 0.73 4.60 -6.71
CA GLY A 119 1.32 5.68 -5.91
C GLY A 119 0.96 5.51 -4.42
N VAL A 120 1.79 6.05 -3.54
CA VAL A 120 1.69 5.80 -2.08
C VAL A 120 0.32 6.13 -1.47
N MET A 121 -0.31 7.25 -1.84
CA MET A 121 -1.61 7.61 -1.27
C MET A 121 -2.74 6.75 -1.84
N SER A 122 -2.69 6.42 -3.13
CA SER A 122 -3.64 5.46 -3.70
C SER A 122 -3.51 4.08 -3.08
N ALA A 123 -2.28 3.64 -2.80
CA ALA A 123 -2.01 2.39 -2.12
C ALA A 123 -2.62 2.39 -0.72
N LEU A 124 -2.39 3.47 0.04
CA LEU A 124 -2.94 3.65 1.38
C LEU A 124 -4.48 3.64 1.37
N ALA A 125 -5.12 4.38 0.46
CA ALA A 125 -6.56 4.42 0.29
C ALA A 125 -7.15 3.05 -0.07
N LEU A 126 -6.48 2.30 -0.95
CA LEU A 126 -6.90 0.94 -1.31
C LEU A 126 -6.88 -0.01 -0.10
N VAL A 127 -5.83 0.04 0.74
CA VAL A 127 -5.76 -0.78 1.96
C VAL A 127 -6.83 -0.35 2.96
N ALA A 128 -6.97 0.96 3.21
CA ALA A 128 -7.99 1.48 4.12
C ALA A 128 -9.42 1.07 3.70
N ALA A 129 -9.69 1.03 2.40
CA ALA A 129 -10.97 0.60 1.85
C ALA A 129 -11.29 -0.89 2.10
N THR A 130 -10.32 -1.71 2.53
CA THR A 130 -10.56 -3.11 2.93
C THR A 130 -10.98 -3.26 4.39
N GLY A 131 -10.79 -2.23 5.23
CA GLY A 131 -11.11 -2.27 6.67
C GLY A 131 -10.13 -3.06 7.54
N VAL A 132 -8.99 -3.49 6.97
CA VAL A 132 -7.92 -4.19 7.69
C VAL A 132 -7.03 -3.22 8.47
N ASP A 133 -6.20 -3.75 9.35
CA ASP A 133 -5.20 -2.95 10.07
C ASP A 133 -4.09 -2.47 9.11
N ILE A 134 -3.94 -1.16 8.98
CA ILE A 134 -2.91 -0.52 8.12
C ILE A 134 -1.51 -0.86 8.60
N ARG A 135 -1.28 -0.84 9.92
CA ARG A 135 0.03 -1.13 10.50
C ARG A 135 0.43 -2.57 10.19
N GLU A 136 -0.49 -3.51 10.39
CA GLU A 136 -0.26 -4.92 10.09
C GLU A 136 0.02 -5.15 8.60
N PHE A 137 -0.78 -4.56 7.71
CA PHE A 137 -0.59 -4.67 6.26
C PHE A 137 0.81 -4.24 5.83
N PHE A 138 1.25 -3.03 6.22
CA PHE A 138 2.52 -2.48 5.76
C PHE A 138 3.74 -3.12 6.45
N ASN A 139 3.59 -3.68 7.65
CA ASN A 139 4.62 -4.51 8.27
C ASN A 139 4.83 -5.81 7.47
N ASN A 140 3.75 -6.53 7.15
CA ASN A 140 3.82 -7.75 6.32
C ASN A 140 4.36 -7.46 4.91
N LEU A 141 3.94 -6.34 4.31
CA LEU A 141 4.49 -5.91 3.03
C LEU A 141 6.00 -5.69 3.09
N SER A 142 6.49 -5.03 4.15
CA SER A 142 7.92 -4.82 4.35
C SER A 142 8.67 -6.14 4.52
N GLU A 143 8.15 -7.04 5.36
CA GLU A 143 8.76 -8.33 5.65
C GLU A 143 8.88 -9.17 4.38
N PHE A 144 7.77 -9.40 3.67
CA PHE A 144 7.81 -10.20 2.45
C PHE A 144 8.61 -9.53 1.34
N SER A 145 8.58 -8.21 1.22
CA SER A 145 9.38 -7.53 0.18
C SER A 145 10.89 -7.65 0.44
N GLY A 146 11.32 -7.72 1.70
CA GLY A 146 12.72 -8.02 2.05
C GLY A 146 13.13 -9.44 1.62
N LEU A 147 12.22 -10.41 1.66
CA LEU A 147 12.50 -11.79 1.24
C LEU A 147 12.70 -11.93 -0.29
N TYR A 148 12.05 -11.08 -1.09
CA TYR A 148 12.01 -11.24 -2.55
C TYR A 148 12.81 -10.21 -3.35
N PHE A 149 13.11 -9.03 -2.79
CA PHE A 149 13.71 -7.91 -3.53
C PHE A 149 15.02 -7.38 -2.93
N GLU A 150 15.72 -8.16 -2.10
CA GLU A 150 17.12 -7.89 -1.79
C GLU A 150 18.01 -8.24 -3.01
N GLU A 151 18.34 -7.20 -3.79
CA GLU A 151 19.49 -7.14 -4.72
C GLU A 151 20.61 -6.28 -4.14
#